data_AF-A0A645B2F2-F1
#
_entry.id   AF-A0A645B2F2-F1
#
_cell.length_a   1.000
_cell.length_b   1.000
_cell.length_c   1.000
_cell.angle_alpha   90.00
_cell.angle_beta   90.00
_cell.angle_gamma   90.00
#
_symmetry.space_group_name_H-M   'P 1'
#
loop_
_entity.id
_entity.type
_entity.pdbx_description
1 polymer ?
#
loop_
_entity_poly.entity_id
_entity_poly.type
_entity_poly.pdbx_seq_one_letter_code
_entity_poly.pdbx_strand_id
1 'polypeptide(L)'
;MYNLVTNLNIEIHDANTGNFLGYATFDLPQAEEKKLLNLINYGETPQTLTLLNTNITKTAKDYVPPELIKKYSRTGILRASFRDKDSGILMPIEIHLAFDVRGKGRQYANLYHFDSAEYSNIKVDAVKYHTNLN
;
A
#
# COMPACT_ATOMS: atom_id res chain seq x y z
N MET A 1 -7.90 -2.68 20.52
CA MET A 1 -6.98 -1.80 19.72
C MET A 1 -6.11 -2.67 18.84
N TYR A 2 -5.73 -2.23 17.65
CA TYR A 2 -4.88 -3.04 16.78
C TYR A 2 -3.40 -2.94 17.12
N ASN A 3 -2.66 -4.05 17.06
CA ASN A 3 -1.23 -4.10 17.42
C ASN A 3 -0.30 -4.78 16.40
N LEU A 4 -0.83 -5.28 15.29
CA LEU A 4 -0.07 -5.95 14.24
C LEU A 4 -0.80 -5.79 12.90
N VAL A 5 -0.04 -5.64 11.83
CA VAL A 5 -0.52 -5.63 10.44
C VAL A 5 0.12 -6.79 9.68
N THR A 6 -0.68 -7.56 8.95
CA THR A 6 -0.20 -8.68 8.12
C THR A 6 -0.97 -8.79 6.81
N ASN A 7 -0.52 -9.66 5.91
CA ASN A 7 -1.15 -9.95 4.61
C ASN A 7 -1.37 -8.71 3.73
N LEU A 8 -0.37 -7.81 3.71
CA LEU A 8 -0.46 -6.56 2.97
C LEU A 8 -0.36 -6.78 1.46
N ASN A 9 -1.28 -6.18 0.72
CA ASN A 9 -1.17 -5.97 -0.71
C ASN A 9 -1.88 -4.67 -1.08
N ILE A 10 -1.48 -4.07 -2.20
CA ILE A 10 -2.17 -2.89 -2.71
C ILE A 10 -2.55 -3.11 -4.17
N GLU A 11 -3.79 -2.79 -4.49
CA GLU A 11 -4.27 -2.64 -5.86
C GLU A 11 -4.02 -1.19 -6.30
N ILE A 12 -3.36 -0.98 -7.44
CA ILE A 12 -2.88 0.33 -7.87
C ILE A 12 -3.58 0.76 -9.16
N HIS A 13 -4.03 2.01 -9.18
CA HIS A 13 -4.60 2.69 -10.33
C HIS A 13 -3.82 3.96 -10.68
N ASP A 14 -3.86 4.34 -11.95
CA ASP A 14 -3.44 5.67 -12.38
C ASP A 14 -4.43 6.73 -11.90
N ALA A 15 -3.96 7.77 -11.20
CA ALA A 15 -4.85 8.74 -10.56
C ALA A 15 -5.62 9.63 -11.55
N ASN A 16 -5.08 9.83 -12.76
CA ASN A 16 -5.70 10.73 -13.75
C ASN A 16 -6.77 10.00 -14.56
N THR A 17 -6.50 8.75 -14.93
CA THR A 17 -7.37 7.95 -15.81
C THR A 17 -8.27 6.98 -15.04
N GLY A 18 -7.93 6.65 -13.80
CA GLY A 18 -8.59 5.60 -13.01
C GLY A 18 -8.26 4.18 -13.49
N ASN A 19 -7.40 4.04 -14.50
CA ASN A 19 -7.06 2.73 -15.07
C ASN A 19 -6.27 1.87 -14.08
N PHE A 20 -6.65 0.61 -13.97
CA PHE A 20 -5.92 -0.38 -13.20
C PHE A 20 -4.52 -0.59 -13.78
N LEU A 21 -3.51 -0.65 -12.91
CA LEU A 21 -2.11 -0.84 -13.30
C LEU A 21 -1.59 -2.21 -12.89
N GLY A 22 -1.95 -2.67 -11.69
CA GLY A 22 -1.44 -3.92 -11.13
C GLY A 22 -1.65 -4.01 -9.63
N TYR A 23 -1.19 -5.12 -9.06
CA TYR A 23 -1.07 -5.29 -7.62
C TYR A 23 0.39 -5.15 -7.21
N ALA A 24 0.64 -4.62 -6.02
CA ALA A 24 1.97 -4.66 -5.41
C ALA A 24 1.97 -5.43 -4.09
N THR A 25 3.01 -6.24 -3.92
CA THR A 25 3.40 -6.84 -2.63
C THR A 25 4.73 -6.22 -2.20
N PHE A 26 4.96 -6.16 -0.90
CA PHE A 26 6.11 -5.47 -0.33
C PHE A 26 6.33 -5.88 1.12
N ASP A 27 7.54 -5.68 1.60
CA ASP A 27 7.85 -5.77 3.01
C ASP A 27 7.57 -4.41 3.67
N LEU A 28 6.88 -4.45 4.81
CA LEU A 28 6.54 -3.27 5.58
C LEU A 28 7.50 -3.13 6.78
N PRO A 29 8.39 -2.13 6.81
CA PRO A 29 9.23 -1.88 7.98
C PRO A 29 8.40 -1.60 9.23
N GLN A 30 8.89 -1.99 10.41
CA GLN A 30 8.18 -1.79 11.68
C GLN A 30 7.79 -0.32 11.94
N ALA A 31 8.64 0.62 11.54
CA ALA A 31 8.34 2.05 11.66
C ALA A 31 7.13 2.48 10.81
N GLU A 32 6.95 1.84 9.65
CA GLU A 32 5.85 2.10 8.71
C GLU A 32 4.58 1.34 9.11
N GLU A 33 4.73 0.13 9.68
CA GLU A 33 3.65 -0.59 10.35
C GLU A 33 3.01 0.23 11.46
N LYS A 34 3.82 0.86 12.31
CA LYS A 34 3.33 1.74 13.37
C LYS A 34 2.47 2.88 12.81
N LYS A 35 2.82 3.44 11.65
CA LYS A 35 2.01 4.50 11.01
C LYS A 35 0.64 3.98 10.55
N LEU A 36 0.59 2.77 9.97
CA LEU A 36 -0.69 2.15 9.61
C LEU A 36 -1.53 1.81 10.85
N LEU A 37 -0.91 1.34 11.93
CA LEU A 37 -1.58 1.10 13.20
C LEU A 37 -2.12 2.41 13.80
N ASN A 38 -1.37 3.51 13.73
CA ASN A 38 -1.82 4.82 14.19
C ASN A 38 -2.99 5.36 13.35
N LEU A 39 -2.97 5.15 12.03
CA LEU A 39 -4.09 5.49 11.17
C LEU A 39 -5.37 4.79 11.63
N ILE A 40 -5.32 3.48 11.85
CA ILE A 40 -6.53 2.72 12.21
C ILE A 40 -6.97 2.96 13.66
N ASN A 41 -6.02 3.08 14.61
CA ASN A 41 -6.36 3.25 16.02
C ASN A 41 -6.75 4.69 16.38
N TYR A 42 -6.20 5.69 15.69
CA TYR A 42 -6.29 7.09 16.10
C TYR A 42 -6.69 8.05 14.98
N GLY A 43 -6.87 7.57 13.74
CA GLY A 43 -7.20 8.42 12.58
C GLY A 43 -6.02 9.24 12.06
N GLU A 44 -4.79 8.95 12.50
CA GLU A 44 -3.59 9.69 12.10
C GLU A 44 -3.16 9.30 10.68
N THR A 45 -3.42 10.18 9.71
CA THR A 45 -3.00 9.93 8.32
C THR A 45 -1.49 10.02 8.16
N PRO A 46 -0.80 8.95 7.71
CA PRO A 46 0.63 8.99 7.46
C PRO A 46 0.93 9.99 6.35
N GLN A 47 1.91 10.88 6.55
CA GLN A 47 2.36 11.78 5.49
C GLN A 47 3.19 11.06 4.42
N THR A 48 3.91 10.01 4.84
CA THR A 48 4.75 9.17 3.99
C THR A 48 4.74 7.72 4.43
N LEU A 49 4.92 6.81 3.47
CA LEU A 49 5.21 5.40 3.70
C LEU A 49 6.41 4.96 2.86
N THR A 50 7.29 4.15 3.44
CA THR A 50 8.40 3.52 2.72
C THR A 50 8.20 2.01 2.67
N LEU A 51 8.01 1.48 1.47
CA LEU A 51 7.82 0.05 1.24
C LEU A 51 9.13 -0.54 0.73
N LEU A 52 9.49 -1.74 1.19
CA LEU A 52 10.71 -2.42 0.75
C LEU A 52 10.37 -3.60 -0.15
N ASN A 53 11.32 -4.02 -1.00
CA ASN A 53 11.21 -5.21 -1.84
C ASN A 53 9.88 -5.26 -2.61
N THR A 54 9.50 -4.14 -3.22
CA THR A 54 8.19 -3.98 -3.85
C THR A 54 8.17 -4.74 -5.18
N ASN A 55 7.23 -5.68 -5.31
CA ASN A 55 7.03 -6.46 -6.53
C ASN A 55 5.66 -6.14 -7.12
N ILE A 56 5.64 -5.78 -8.41
CA ILE A 56 4.41 -5.55 -9.15
C ILE A 56 4.00 -6.84 -9.84
N THR A 57 2.74 -7.25 -9.65
CA THR A 57 2.20 -8.51 -10.18
C THR A 57 0.83 -8.28 -10.80
N LYS A 58 0.38 -9.23 -11.63
CA LYS A 58 -0.94 -9.20 -12.28
C LYS A 58 -1.25 -7.84 -12.92
N THR A 59 -0.30 -7.34 -13.71
CA THR A 59 -0.40 -6.02 -14.32
C THR A 59 -1.43 -5.96 -15.42
N ALA A 60 -1.90 -4.76 -15.74
CA ALA A 60 -2.65 -4.50 -16.96
C ALA A 60 -1.84 -4.92 -18.21
N LYS A 61 -2.54 -5.24 -19.30
CA LYS A 61 -1.93 -5.75 -20.54
C LYS A 61 -0.97 -4.73 -21.17
N ASP A 62 -1.26 -3.45 -20.99
CA ASP A 62 -0.53 -2.29 -21.48
C ASP A 62 0.30 -1.61 -20.37
N TYR A 63 0.57 -2.32 -19.27
CA TYR A 63 1.36 -1.77 -18.18
C TYR A 63 2.75 -1.35 -18.65
N VAL A 64 3.05 -0.08 -18.42
CA VAL A 64 4.39 0.49 -18.61
C VAL A 64 5.04 0.65 -17.23
N PRO A 65 6.17 -0.03 -16.97
CA PRO A 65 6.92 0.15 -15.74
C PRO A 65 7.25 1.64 -15.51
N PRO A 66 7.05 2.17 -14.28
CA PRO A 66 7.40 3.55 -13.99
C PRO A 66 8.91 3.76 -14.09
N GLU A 67 9.31 4.93 -14.57
CA GLU A 67 10.70 5.37 -14.55
C GLU A 67 11.19 5.47 -13.10
N LEU A 68 12.43 5.05 -12.84
CA LEU A 68 13.02 5.25 -11.53
C LEU A 68 13.10 6.75 -11.20
N ILE A 69 12.91 7.07 -9.92
CA ILE A 69 13.13 8.41 -9.35
C ILE A 69 12.08 9.47 -9.74
N LYS A 70 11.27 9.23 -10.78
CA LYS A 70 10.11 10.08 -11.11
C LYS A 70 8.94 9.80 -10.16
N LYS A 71 8.21 10.85 -9.80
CA LYS A 71 6.96 10.74 -9.03
C LYS A 71 5.78 10.55 -9.96
N TYR A 72 4.91 9.62 -9.60
CA TYR A 72 3.65 9.36 -10.30
C TYR A 72 2.49 9.46 -9.32
N SER A 73 1.42 10.13 -9.72
CA SER A 73 0.20 10.18 -8.93
C SER A 73 -0.61 8.90 -9.12
N ARG A 74 -1.05 8.30 -8.02
CA ARG A 74 -1.74 7.02 -7.97
C ARG A 74 -2.90 7.07 -6.98
N THR A 75 -3.89 6.24 -7.24
CA THR A 75 -4.83 5.82 -6.20
C THR A 75 -4.63 4.33 -5.94
N GLY A 76 -4.99 3.88 -4.75
CA GLY A 76 -4.86 2.49 -4.42
C GLY A 76 -5.78 2.02 -3.31
N ILE A 77 -6.03 0.72 -3.32
CA ILE A 77 -6.78 0.03 -2.29
C ILE A 77 -5.79 -0.87 -1.55
N LEU A 78 -5.31 -0.41 -0.41
CA LEU A 78 -4.43 -1.15 0.48
C LEU A 78 -5.27 -2.12 1.30
N ARG A 79 -5.04 -3.42 1.13
CA ARG A 79 -5.72 -4.48 1.86
C ARG A 79 -4.74 -5.11 2.84
N ALA A 80 -5.15 -5.22 4.09
CA ALA A 80 -4.35 -5.84 5.13
C ALA A 80 -5.23 -6.44 6.23
N SER A 81 -4.67 -7.35 7.02
CA SER A 81 -5.28 -7.88 8.23
C SER A 81 -4.67 -7.22 9.45
N PHE A 82 -5.51 -6.60 10.28
CA PHE A 82 -5.09 -5.96 11.52
C PHE A 82 -5.49 -6.83 12.72
N ARG A 83 -4.52 -7.17 13.57
CA ARG A 83 -4.81 -7.99 14.76
C ARG A 83 -5.30 -7.11 15.90
N ASP A 84 -6.51 -7.36 16.37
CA ASP A 84 -6.97 -6.78 17.62
C ASP A 84 -6.17 -7.36 18.80
N LYS A 85 -5.64 -6.47 19.64
CA LYS A 85 -4.73 -6.82 20.75
C LYS A 85 -5.40 -7.67 21.80
N ASP A 86 -6.68 -7.43 22.05
CA ASP A 86 -7.40 -7.99 23.19
C ASP A 86 -7.97 -9.37 22.85
N SER A 87 -8.57 -9.51 21.66
CA SER A 87 -9.13 -10.76 21.17
C SER A 87 -8.14 -11.63 20.38
N GLY A 88 -7.07 -11.05 19.86
CA GLY A 88 -6.15 -11.72 18.94
C GLY A 88 -6.71 -11.94 17.53
N ILE A 89 -7.95 -11.51 17.25
CA ILE A 89 -8.62 -11.72 15.96
C ILE A 89 -7.99 -10.83 14.89
N LEU A 90 -7.77 -11.39 13.70
CA LEU A 90 -7.35 -10.65 12.51
C LEU A 90 -8.58 -10.09 11.79
N MET A 91 -8.69 -8.77 11.76
CA MET A 91 -9.73 -8.03 11.04
C MET A 91 -9.21 -7.61 9.67
N PRO A 92 -9.81 -8.06 8.56
CA PRO A 92 -9.49 -7.54 7.24
C PRO A 92 -9.98 -6.10 7.10
N ILE A 93 -9.08 -5.21 6.68
CA ILE A 93 -9.36 -3.78 6.49
C ILE A 93 -8.87 -3.38 5.10
N GLU A 94 -9.71 -2.61 4.40
CA GLU A 94 -9.33 -1.93 3.16
C GLU A 94 -9.18 -0.44 3.41
N ILE A 95 -8.07 0.13 2.94
CA ILE A 95 -7.76 1.55 3.05
C ILE A 95 -7.65 2.09 1.64
N HIS A 96 -8.54 3.02 1.30
CA HIS A 96 -8.56 3.70 0.02
C HIS A 96 -7.68 4.96 0.11
N LEU A 97 -6.68 5.03 -0.77
CA LEU A 97 -5.60 6.00 -0.70
C LEU A 97 -5.45 6.73 -2.04
N ALA A 98 -5.14 8.03 -1.98
CA ALA A 98 -4.48 8.76 -3.05
C ALA A 98 -3.07 9.14 -2.60
N PHE A 99 -2.07 8.97 -3.46
CA PHE A 99 -0.66 9.19 -3.11
C PHE A 99 0.21 9.44 -4.34
N ASP A 100 1.35 10.10 -4.13
CA ASP A 100 2.43 10.13 -5.09
C ASP A 100 3.43 9.01 -4.76
N VAL A 101 3.78 8.20 -5.76
CA VAL A 101 4.76 7.12 -5.64
C VAL A 101 6.02 7.40 -6.41
N ARG A 102 7.16 7.03 -5.82
CA ARG A 102 8.46 6.96 -6.50
C ARG A 102 9.17 5.66 -6.15
N GLY A 103 9.49 4.88 -7.17
CA GLY A 103 10.35 3.70 -7.03
C GLY A 103 11.83 4.08 -6.96
N LYS A 104 12.59 3.33 -6.16
CA LYS A 104 14.06 3.35 -6.10
C LYS A 104 14.58 1.92 -6.22
N GLY A 105 15.65 1.73 -6.98
CA GLY A 105 16.31 0.44 -7.12
C GLY A 105 17.06 0.32 -8.43
N ARG A 106 17.39 -0.91 -8.84
CA ARG A 106 18.12 -1.21 -10.08
C ARG A 106 17.19 -1.77 -11.16
N GLN A 107 16.59 -0.88 -11.96
CA GLN A 107 15.55 -1.21 -12.96
C GLN A 107 16.03 -2.14 -14.09
N TYR A 108 17.33 -2.21 -14.35
CA TYR A 108 17.87 -3.00 -15.47
C TYR A 108 17.83 -4.52 -15.25
N ALA A 109 17.61 -5.01 -14.02
CA ALA A 109 17.56 -6.44 -13.73
C ALA A 109 16.13 -7.00 -13.75
N ASN A 110 15.14 -6.24 -13.27
CA ASN A 110 13.74 -6.65 -13.25
C ASN A 110 12.83 -5.41 -13.24
N LEU A 111 12.07 -5.22 -14.32
CA LEU A 111 11.17 -4.07 -14.51
C LEU A 111 9.95 -4.06 -13.57
N TYR A 112 9.68 -5.18 -12.89
CA TYR A 112 8.56 -5.34 -11.96
C TYR A 112 9.01 -5.34 -10.49
N HIS A 113 10.30 -5.09 -10.23
CA HIS A 113 10.85 -5.05 -8.88
C HIS A 113 11.46 -3.69 -8.57
N PHE A 114 11.22 -3.21 -7.36
CA PHE A 114 11.85 -2.03 -6.79
C PHE A 114 12.39 -2.36 -5.39
N ASP A 115 13.65 -2.05 -5.14
CA ASP A 115 14.28 -2.20 -3.83
C ASP A 115 13.47 -1.46 -2.76
N SER A 116 12.93 -0.28 -3.11
CA SER A 116 11.95 0.42 -2.30
C SER A 116 10.98 1.27 -3.12
N ALA A 117 9.81 1.53 -2.55
CA ALA A 117 8.85 2.51 -3.05
C ALA A 117 8.51 3.51 -1.94
N GLU A 118 8.61 4.80 -2.27
CA GLU A 118 8.25 5.90 -1.38
C GLU A 118 6.88 6.43 -1.77
N TYR A 119 5.93 6.36 -0.84
CA TYR A 119 4.62 6.98 -0.96
C TYR A 119 4.66 8.31 -0.21
N SER A 120 4.16 9.37 -0.84
CA SER A 120 4.12 10.72 -0.30
C SER A 120 2.80 11.40 -0.66
N ASN A 121 2.49 12.54 -0.03
CA ASN A 121 1.23 13.26 -0.25
C ASN A 121 0.00 12.37 -0.07
N ILE A 122 0.07 11.46 0.90
CA ILE A 122 -0.96 10.44 1.13
C ILE A 122 -2.22 11.12 1.65
N LYS A 123 -3.34 10.80 1.02
CA LYS A 123 -4.70 11.12 1.47
C LYS A 123 -5.47 9.82 1.64
N VAL A 124 -6.19 9.71 2.74
CA VAL A 124 -7.07 8.57 3.02
C VAL A 124 -8.48 9.00 2.68
N ASP A 125 -9.06 8.39 1.65
CA ASP A 125 -10.42 8.69 1.20
C ASP A 125 -11.45 7.91 2.02
N ALA A 126 -11.15 6.64 2.32
CA ALA A 126 -12.02 5.76 3.09
C ALA A 126 -11.25 4.63 3.79
N VAL A 127 -11.79 4.18 4.92
CA VAL A 127 -11.38 2.95 5.61
C VAL A 127 -12.60 2.05 5.73
N LYS A 128 -12.52 0.82 5.22
CA LYS A 128 -13.60 -0.16 5.25
C LYS A 128 -13.19 -1.36 6.10
N TYR A 129 -14.04 -1.67 7.08
CA TYR A 129 -13.84 -2.80 7.98
C TYR A 129 -14.72 -3.95 7.50
N HIS A 130 -14.10 -5.09 7.20
CA HIS A 130 -14.84 -6.29 6.80
C HIS A 130 -15.07 -7.15 8.04
N THR A 131 -16.31 -7.20 8.51
CA THR A 131 -16.70 -8.18 9.52
C THR A 131 -16.96 -9.50 8.84
N ASN A 132 -16.25 -10.55 9.24
CA ASN A 132 -16.66 -11.93 8.97
C ASN A 132 -17.94 -12.18 9.76
N LEU A 133 -19.10 -11.80 9.21
CA LEU A 133 -20.38 -12.30 9.69
C LEU A 133 -20.53 -13.71 9.12
N ASN A 134 -20.46 -14.69 10.00
CA ASN A 134 -20.65 -16.12 9.72
C ASN A 134 -21.92 -16.39 8.90
#